data_AF-A0A2U8WDL2-F1
#
_entry.id   AF-A0A2U8WDL2-F1
#
_cell.length_a   1.000
_cell.length_b   1.000
_cell.length_c   1.000
_cell.angle_alpha   90.00
_cell.angle_beta   90.00
_cell.angle_gamma   90.00
#
_symmetry.space_group_name_H-M   'P 1'
#
loop_
_entity.id
_entity.type
_entity.pdbx_description
1 polymer ?
#
loop_
_entity_poly.entity_id
_entity_poly.type
_entity_poly.pdbx_seq_one_letter_code
_entity_poly.pdbx_strand_id
1 'polypeptide(L)' 'MEDDRNEDDSLLDEALRYLIARGFRVEIVNNGGRRSYFFEGEETDRLHILATARLLGMERSDRAP' A
#
# COMPACT_ATOMS: atom_id res chain seq x y z
N MET A 1 -4.68 -11.46 -22.14
CA MET A 1 -3.64 -10.57 -21.56
C MET A 1 -4.28 -9.87 -20.39
N GLU A 2 -4.27 -10.50 -19.20
CA GLU A 2 -4.94 -10.03 -17.99
C GLU A 2 -4.09 -10.41 -16.76
N ASP A 3 -2.84 -9.96 -16.68
CA ASP A 3 -1.98 -10.26 -15.51
C ASP A 3 -1.26 -9.04 -14.92
N ASP A 4 -1.11 -7.93 -15.67
CA ASP A 4 -0.46 -6.70 -15.17
C ASP A 4 -1.19 -5.98 -14.01
N ARG A 5 -2.47 -6.28 -13.77
CA ARG A 5 -3.24 -5.64 -12.67
C ARG A 5 -2.99 -6.26 -11.29
N ASN A 6 -2.27 -7.39 -11.20
CA ASN A 6 -2.10 -8.13 -9.95
C ASN A 6 -0.85 -7.74 -9.13
N GLU A 7 0.26 -7.38 -9.78
CA GLU A 7 1.50 -7.05 -9.06
C GLU A 7 1.41 -5.74 -8.28
N ASP A 8 0.80 -4.70 -8.87
CA ASP A 8 0.63 -3.39 -8.23
C ASP A 8 -0.32 -3.41 -7.03
N ASP A 9 -1.33 -4.29 -7.04
CA ASP A 9 -2.22 -4.52 -5.90
C ASP A 9 -1.53 -5.35 -4.80
N SER A 10 -0.63 -6.28 -5.16
CA SER A 10 0.16 -7.06 -4.18
C SER A 10 1.17 -6.20 -3.41
N LEU A 11 1.92 -5.34 -4.11
CA LEU A 11 2.92 -4.49 -3.46
C LEU A 11 2.27 -3.46 -2.52
N LEU A 12 1.12 -2.91 -2.93
CA LEU A 12 0.36 -2.01 -2.07
C LEU A 12 -0.14 -2.72 -0.81
N ASP A 13 -0.66 -3.94 -0.93
CA ASP A 13 -1.13 -4.71 0.22
C ASP A 13 0.01 -5.00 1.22
N GLU A 14 1.20 -5.36 0.72
CA GLU A 14 2.39 -5.52 1.57
C GLU A 14 2.77 -4.20 2.27
N ALA A 15 2.74 -3.07 1.58
CA ALA A 15 3.02 -1.76 2.17
C ALA A 15 2.01 -1.37 3.24
N LEU A 16 0.72 -1.62 3.01
CA LEU A 16 -0.33 -1.38 3.99
C LEU A 16 -0.11 -2.23 5.26
N ARG A 17 0.13 -3.54 5.10
CA ARG A 17 0.43 -4.44 6.23
C ARG A 17 1.69 -4.02 6.99
N TYR A 18 2.73 -3.61 6.27
CA TYR A 18 3.97 -3.14 6.83
C TYR A 18 3.80 -1.89 7.71
N LEU A 19 3.02 -0.91 7.23
CA LEU A 19 2.74 0.32 7.96
C LEU A 19 1.88 0.05 9.20
N ILE A 20 0.84 -0.79 9.07
CA ILE A 20 -0.01 -1.21 10.19
C ILE A 20 0.82 -1.92 11.28
N ALA A 21 1.72 -2.83 10.89
CA ALA A 21 2.59 -3.55 11.83
C ALA A 21 3.56 -2.62 12.59
N ARG A 22 3.88 -1.45 12.03
CA ARG A 22 4.68 -0.39 12.67
C ARG A 22 3.85 0.56 13.54
N GLY A 23 2.53 0.39 13.60
CA GLY A 23 1.63 1.20 14.41
C GLY A 23 1.08 2.44 13.73
N PHE A 24 1.28 2.59 12.42
CA PHE A 24 0.63 3.67 11.66
C PHE A 24 -0.86 3.37 11.45
N ARG A 25 -1.67 4.42 11.55
CA ARG A 25 -3.10 4.35 11.25
C ARG A 25 -3.29 4.40 9.73
N VAL A 26 -3.85 3.32 9.19
CA VAL A 26 -4.15 3.20 7.77
C VAL A 26 -5.59 2.73 7.59
N GLU A 27 -6.34 3.42 6.73
CA GLU A 27 -7.74 3.08 6.44
C GLU A 27 -7.97 2.98 4.94
N ILE A 28 -8.85 2.05 4.55
CA ILE A 28 -9.27 1.87 3.16
C ILE A 28 -10.78 2.01 3.13
N VAL A 29 -11.27 3.03 2.41
CA VAL A 29 -12.69 3.30 2.27
C VAL A 29 -13.11 2.97 0.85
N ASN A 30 -14.17 2.18 0.70
CA ASN A 30 -14.75 1.86 -0.60
C ASN A 30 -16.10 2.57 -0.76
N ASN A 31 -16.15 3.59 -1.63
CA ASN A 31 -17.35 4.35 -1.93
C ASN A 31 -17.72 4.15 -3.41
N GLY A 32 -18.76 3.35 -3.66
CA GLY A 32 -19.31 3.17 -5.01
C GLY A 32 -18.32 2.65 -6.04
N GLY A 33 -17.35 1.81 -5.63
CA GLY A 33 -16.32 1.25 -6.51
C GLY A 33 -15.03 2.07 -6.58
N ARG A 34 -14.97 3.23 -5.93
CA ARG A 34 -13.73 3.99 -5.74
C ARG A 34 -13.13 3.67 -4.37
N ARG A 35 -11.88 3.20 -4.37
CA ARG A 35 -11.06 3.06 -3.15
C ARG A 35 -10.36 4.38 -2.85
N SER A 36 -10.56 4.90 -1.65
CA SER A 36 -9.75 5.98 -1.05
C SER A 36 -8.91 5.40 0.07
N TYR A 37 -7.69 5.92 0.22
CA TYR A 37 -6.76 5.51 1.25
C TYR A 37 -6.55 6.66 2.22
N PHE A 38 -6.41 6.35 3.51
CA PHE A 38 -6.08 7.34 4.52
C PHE A 38 -4.86 6.88 5.29
N PHE A 39 -3.92 7.80 5.51
CA PHE A 39 -2.71 7.57 6.29
C PHE A 39 -2.65 8.64 7.40
N GLU A 40 -2.61 8.21 8.66
CA GLU A 40 -2.64 9.11 9.83
C GLU A 40 -3.83 10.09 9.84
N GLY A 41 -4.97 9.66 9.28
CA GLY A 41 -6.21 10.43 9.23
C GLY A 41 -6.37 11.33 8.00
N GLU A 42 -5.34 11.47 7.16
CA GLU A 42 -5.39 12.28 5.95
C GLU A 42 -5.60 11.42 4.70
N GLU A 43 -6.48 11.86 3.79
CA GLU A 43 -6.67 11.17 2.51
C GLU A 43 -5.39 11.22 1.68
N THR A 44 -5.00 10.09 1.13
CA THR A 44 -3.74 9.92 0.40
C THR A 44 -3.91 8.99 -0.79
N ASP A 45 -2.85 8.87 -1.59
CA ASP A 45 -2.80 7.99 -2.75
C ASP A 45 -1.89 6.78 -2.53
N ARG A 46 -1.95 5.84 -3.48
CA ARG A 46 -1.17 4.61 -3.46
C ARG A 46 0.34 4.88 -3.48
N LEU A 47 0.77 5.92 -4.22
CA LEU A 47 2.19 6.23 -4.36
C LEU A 47 2.77 6.74 -3.04
N HIS A 48 2.02 7.56 -2.31
CA HIS A 48 2.41 8.02 -0.99
C HIS A 48 2.56 6.85 -0.01
N ILE A 49 1.60 5.93 0.04
CA ILE A 49 1.68 4.73 0.90
C ILE A 49 2.94 3.91 0.58
N LEU A 50 3.19 3.65 -0.70
CA LEU A 50 4.36 2.89 -1.16
C LEU A 50 5.68 3.61 -0.83
N ALA A 51 5.74 4.93 -1.06
CA ALA A 51 6.92 5.73 -0.76
C ALA A 51 7.21 5.74 0.75
N THR A 52 6.19 5.95 1.58
CA THR A 52 6.31 5.95 3.04
C THR A 52 6.77 4.60 3.56
N ALA A 53 6.19 3.49 3.09
CA ALA A 53 6.63 2.16 3.47
C ALA A 53 8.11 1.93 3.12
N ARG A 54 8.53 2.31 1.90
CA ARG A 54 9.94 2.20 1.47
C ARG A 54 10.89 3.07 2.30
N LEU A 55 10.52 4.31 2.58
CA LEU A 55 11.31 5.22 3.42
C LEU A 55 11.50 4.68 4.84
N LEU A 56 10.53 3.91 5.34
CA LEU A 56 10.57 3.26 6.65
C LEU A 56 11.33 1.93 6.66
N GLY A 57 11.83 1.49 5.50
CA GLY A 57 12.65 0.30 5.32
C GLY A 57 11.87 -0.92 4.85
N MET A 58 10.74 -0.76 4.15
CA MET A 58 10.10 -1.86 3.45
C MET A 58 10.98 -2.19 2.25
N GLU A 59 11.76 -3.26 2.37
CA GLU A 59 12.55 -3.76 1.25
C GLU A 59 11.60 -4.22 0.14
N ARG A 60 12.03 -4.08 -1.11
CA ARG A 60 11.35 -4.83 -2.17
C ARG A 60 11.48 -6.28 -1.78
N SER A 61 10.39 -7.04 -1.78
CA SER A 61 10.49 -8.49 -1.91
C SER A 61 11.17 -8.73 -3.25
N ASP A 62 12.51 -8.64 -3.28
CA ASP A 62 13.34 -9.26 -4.28
C ASP A 62 13.05 -10.74 -4.07
N ARG A 63 12.03 -11.22 -4.80
CA ARG A 63 11.79 -12.63 -4.98
C ARG A 63 13.14 -13.19 -5.42
N ALA A 64 13.81 -13.89 -4.51
CA ALA A 64 15.10 -14.51 -4.78
C ALA A 64 15.00 -15.32 -6.09
N PRO A 65 16.08 -15.33 -6.90
CA PRO A 65 16.09 -15.96 -8.23
C PRO A 65 15.67 -17.43 -8.21
#